data_AF-A0A7K2Y6M5-F1
#
_entry.id   AF-A0A7K2Y6M5-F1
#
_cell.length_a   1.000
_cell.length_b   1.000
_cell.length_c   1.000
_cell.angle_alpha   90.00
_cell.angle_beta   90.00
_cell.angle_gamma   90.00
#
_symmetry.space_group_name_H-M   'P 1'
#
loop_
_entity.id
_entity.type
_entity.pdbx_description
1 polymer ?
#
loop_
_entity_poly.entity_id
_entity_poly.type
_entity_poly.pdbx_seq_one_letter_code
_entity_poly.pdbx_strand_id
1 'polypeptide(L)' 'MELAFAAPLAAGQIVSVVEFPSAPRPARVWWATWDHHRDGTVLGETPVALAGDGSVHRFVPALEHAAAGFRWAW' A
#
# COMPACT_ATOMS: atom_id res chain seq x y z
N MET A 1 -11.15 -9.75 -10.42
CA MET A 1 -10.95 -10.20 -9.03
C MET A 1 -11.69 -9.20 -8.17
N GLU A 2 -12.72 -9.61 -7.45
CA GLU A 2 -13.44 -8.73 -6.53
C GLU A 2 -12.59 -8.65 -5.26
N LEU A 3 -12.14 -7.46 -4.90
CA LEU A 3 -11.50 -7.25 -3.61
C LEU A 3 -12.58 -7.41 -2.55
N ALA A 4 -12.66 -8.60 -1.97
CA ALA A 4 -13.56 -8.90 -0.88
C ALA A 4 -13.10 -8.13 0.36
N PHE A 5 -13.53 -6.88 0.46
CA PHE A 5 -13.41 -6.11 1.69
C PHE A 5 -14.29 -6.76 2.75
N ALA A 6 -13.70 -7.19 3.87
CA ALA A 6 -14.41 -7.85 4.97
C ALA A 6 -15.53 -6.99 5.60
N ALA A 7 -15.61 -5.71 5.25
CA ALA A 7 -16.71 -4.80 5.55
C ALA A 7 -16.75 -3.68 4.50
N PRO A 8 -17.91 -3.08 4.19
CA PRO A 8 -17.97 -1.86 3.40
C PRO A 8 -17.10 -0.78 4.05
N LEU A 9 -16.28 -0.09 3.24
CA LEU A 9 -15.50 1.05 3.70
C LEU A 9 -16.43 2.09 4.34
N ALA A 10 -16.08 2.59 5.52
CA ALA A 10 -16.80 3.72 6.08
C ALA A 10 -16.62 4.95 5.18
N ALA A 11 -17.61 5.83 5.13
CA ALA A 11 -17.52 7.07 4.37
C ALA A 11 -16.28 7.87 4.81
N GLY A 12 -15.46 8.28 3.84
CA GLY A 12 -14.22 9.02 4.06
C GLY A 12 -12.96 8.18 4.17
N GLN A 13 -13.04 6.85 4.24
CA GLN A 13 -11.85 6.00 4.22
C GLN A 13 -11.30 5.80 2.80
N ILE A 14 -9.98 5.86 2.68
CA ILE A 14 -9.25 5.56 1.43
C ILE A 14 -8.62 4.17 1.58
N VAL A 15 -8.69 3.37 0.53
CA VAL A 15 -7.93 2.12 0.42
C VAL A 15 -6.88 2.25 -0.67
N SER A 16 -5.63 1.92 -0.32
CA SER A 16 -4.56 1.73 -1.28
C SER A 16 -4.36 0.24 -1.51
N VAL A 17 -4.33 -0.15 -2.79
CA VAL A 17 -4.18 -1.55 -3.20
C VAL A 17 -3.12 -1.64 -4.30
N VAL A 18 -2.23 -2.62 -4.17
CA VAL A 18 -1.30 -3.01 -5.23
C VAL A 18 -1.39 -4.52 -5.41
N GLU A 19 -1.54 -4.95 -6.66
CA GLU A 19 -1.57 -6.36 -7.06
C GLU A 19 -0.31 -6.67 -7.86
N PHE A 20 0.41 -7.71 -7.44
CA PHE A 20 1.60 -8.19 -8.13
C PHE A 20 1.27 -9.45 -8.95
N PRO A 21 1.93 -9.64 -10.11
CA PRO A 21 1.81 -10.88 -10.86
C PRO A 21 2.31 -12.07 -10.03
N SER A 22 1.90 -13.29 -10.41
CA SER A 22 2.27 -14.52 -9.70
C SER A 22 3.78 -14.79 -9.67
N ALA A 23 4.49 -14.34 -10.72
CA ALA A 23 5.95 -14.29 -10.80
C ALA A 23 6.38 -13.19 -11.80
N PRO A 24 7.42 -12.39 -11.49
CA PRO A 24 8.17 -12.35 -10.23
C PRO A 24 7.36 -11.68 -9.10
N ARG A 25 7.51 -12.19 -7.87
CA ARG A 25 6.97 -11.55 -6.67
C ARG A 25 8.06 -10.70 -6.02
N PRO A 26 7.71 -9.54 -5.45
CA PRO A 26 8.68 -8.72 -4.74
C PRO A 26 9.25 -9.47 -3.53
N ALA A 27 10.57 -9.45 -3.37
CA ALA A 27 11.24 -9.98 -2.19
C ALA A 27 10.78 -9.31 -0.89
N ARG A 28 10.49 -8.00 -0.93
CA ARG A 28 9.97 -7.24 0.22
C ARG A 28 9.04 -6.10 -0.22
N VAL A 29 8.03 -5.84 0.59
CA VAL A 29 7.08 -4.73 0.44
C VAL A 29 7.01 -3.94 1.74
N TRP A 30 6.89 -2.62 1.61
CA TRP A 30 6.72 -1.69 2.71
C TRP A 30 5.55 -0.74 2.43
N TRP A 31 4.87 -0.35 3.48
CA TRP A 31 4.15 0.91 3.50
C TRP A 31 5.14 2.02 3.83
N ALA A 32 5.23 3.04 3.00
CA ALA A 32 6.15 4.14 3.19
C ALA A 32 5.43 5.50 3.16
N THR A 33 6.03 6.48 3.83
CA THR A 33 5.68 7.89 3.74
C THR A 33 6.86 8.68 3.21
N TRP A 34 6.55 9.74 2.46
CA TRP A 34 7.53 10.65 1.85
C TRP A 34 7.22 12.10 2.22
N ASP A 35 8.25 12.93 2.21
CA ASP A 35 8.13 14.40 2.38
C ASP A 35 7.49 15.09 1.16
N HIS A 36 7.52 14.44 0.00
CA HIS A 36 6.97 14.94 -1.23
C HIS A 36 6.47 13.80 -2.14
N HIS A 37 5.43 14.06 -2.94
CA HIS A 37 4.78 13.06 -3.78
C HIS A 37 5.57 12.67 -5.05
N ARG A 38 6.55 13.48 -5.44
CA ARG A 38 7.50 13.22 -6.53
C ARG A 38 8.90 13.37 -5.99
N ASP A 39 9.72 12.35 -6.22
CA ASP A 39 11.15 12.30 -5.86
C ASP A 39 11.44 12.63 -4.38
N GLY A 40 10.45 12.42 -3.50
CA GLY A 40 10.57 12.67 -2.08
C GLY A 40 11.50 11.69 -1.37
N THR A 41 12.00 12.09 -0.21
CA THR A 41 12.77 11.23 0.69
C THR A 41 11.83 10.39 1.55
N VAL A 42 12.17 9.12 1.75
CA VAL A 42 11.41 8.25 2.66
C VAL A 42 11.57 8.77 4.09
N LEU A 43 10.46 9.16 4.69
CA LEU A 43 10.40 9.62 6.08
C LEU A 43 10.23 8.46 7.06
N GLY A 44 9.54 7.41 6.62
CA GLY A 44 9.32 6.21 7.41
C GLY A 44 8.80 5.07 6.57
N GLU A 45 9.11 3.85 7.00
CA GLU A 45 8.60 2.64 6.37
C GLU A 45 8.23 1.57 7.39
N THR A 46 7.20 0.80 7.06
CA THR A 46 6.73 -0.32 7.85
C THR A 46 6.61 -1.54 6.94
N PRO A 47 7.26 -2.68 7.26
CA PRO A 47 7.12 -3.89 6.47
C PRO A 47 5.66 -4.33 6.33
N VAL A 48 5.28 -4.79 5.14
CA VAL A 48 3.95 -5.32 4.85
C VAL A 48 4.09 -6.70 4.23
N ALA A 49 3.35 -7.68 4.75
CA ALA A 49 3.29 -9.01 4.18
C ALA A 49 2.41 -9.01 2.92
N LEU A 50 2.92 -9.63 1.86
CA LEU A 50 2.15 -9.92 0.65
C LEU A 50 1.08 -10.97 0.98
N ALA A 51 -0.16 -10.72 0.60
CA ALA A 51 -1.21 -11.72 0.71
C ALA A 51 -0.96 -12.90 -0.24
N GLY A 52 -1.62 -14.04 0.02
CA GLY A 52 -1.44 -15.26 -0.78
C GLY A 52 -1.76 -15.06 -2.27
N ASP A 53 -2.73 -14.20 -2.57
CA ASP A 53 -3.13 -13.81 -3.92
C ASP A 53 -2.14 -12.87 -4.63
N GLY A 54 -1.10 -12.41 -3.94
CA GLY A 54 -0.10 -11.50 -4.51
C GLY A 54 -0.45 -10.02 -4.34
N SER A 55 -1.38 -9.68 -3.46
CA SER A 55 -1.79 -8.28 -3.22
C SER A 55 -1.29 -7.74 -1.88
N VAL A 56 -1.24 -6.41 -1.78
CA VAL A 56 -1.13 -5.68 -0.50
C VAL A 56 -2.21 -4.61 -0.43
N HIS A 57 -2.74 -4.40 0.78
CA HIS A 57 -3.84 -3.49 1.04
C HIS A 57 -3.54 -2.67 2.27
N ARG A 58 -3.90 -1.38 2.24
CA ARG A 58 -3.90 -0.55 3.44
C ARG A 58 -5.09 0.39 3.43
N PHE A 59 -5.86 0.34 4.52
CA PHE A 59 -6.85 1.35 4.83
C PHE A 59 -6.15 2.52 5.51
N VAL A 60 -6.38 3.72 5.00
CA VAL A 60 -5.95 4.95 5.64
C VAL A 60 -7.20 5.78 5.99
N PRO A 61 -7.34 6.24 7.25
CA PRO A 61 -8.49 7.04 7.67
C PRO A 61 -8.61 8.34 6.87
N ALA A 62 -7.47 8.97 6.57
CA ALA A 62 -7.34 10.15 5.74
C ALA A 62 -5.89 10.24 5.24
N LEU A 63 -5.67 10.94 4.12
CA LEU A 63 -4.35 11.28 3.62
C LEU A 63 -4.33 12.77 3.29
N GLU A 64 -3.98 13.59 4.28
CA GLU A 64 -3.91 15.05 4.13
C GLU A 64 -2.47 15.51 4.12
N HIS A 65 -2.09 16.29 3.09
CA HIS A 65 -0.75 16.87 2.94
C HIS A 65 0.41 15.85 3.07
N ALA A 66 0.14 14.58 2.79
CA ALA A 66 1.09 13.49 2.96
C ALA A 66 1.24 12.71 1.64
N ALA A 67 2.48 12.36 1.31
CA ALA A 67 2.77 11.37 0.29
C ALA A 67 2.95 10.02 0.99
N ALA A 68 2.08 9.05 0.70
CA ALA A 68 2.16 7.70 1.29
C ALA A 68 1.66 6.65 0.30
N GLY A 69 2.11 5.41 0.47
CA GLY A 69 1.94 4.37 -0.53
C GLY A 69 2.83 3.15 -0.30
N PHE A 70 2.79 2.22 -1.26
CA PHE A 70 3.64 1.03 -1.21
C PHE A 70 4.97 1.26 -1.92
N ARG A 71 6.04 0.79 -1.27
CA ARG A 71 7.39 0.66 -1.83
C ARG A 71 7.73 -0.82 -1.85
N TRP A 72 8.49 -1.28 -2.83
CA TRP A 72 8.92 -2.68 -2.89
C TRP A 72 10.30 -2.82 -3.48
N ALA A 73 10.91 -3.97 -3.20
CA ALA A 73 12.11 -4.46 -3.83
C ALA A 73 11.76 -5.77 -4.52
N TRP A 74 12.18 -5.89 -5.78
CA TRP A 74 11.99 -7.09 -6.59
C TRP A 74 12.78 -8.26 -6.03
#